data_AF-A0AAU3D040-F1
#
_entry.id   AF-A0AAU3D040-F1
#
_cell.length_a   1.000
_cell.length_b   1.000
_cell.length_c   1.000
_cell.angle_alpha   90.00
_cell.angle_beta   90.00
_cell.angle_gamma   90.00
#
_symmetry.space_group_name_H-M   'P 1'
#
loop_
_entity.id
_entity.type
_entity.pdbx_description
1 polymer ?
#
loop_
_entity_poly.entity_id
_entity_poly.type
_entity_poly.pdbx_seq_one_letter_code
_entity_poly.pdbx_strand_id
1 'polypeptide(L)'
;MTVSGGFAGVNRQVVLRGDGTVRTTDSGESAVRRTTTAQFTTLRTLLGDPALADVPAFAIDTGSADRFQYTLQFGGRTVMTDRSTDTPALDRLIGALEKWLPTS
;
A
#
# COMPACT_ATOMS: atom_id res chain seq x y z
N MET A 1 9.05 2.94 -5.70
CA MET A 1 7.69 3.32 -5.25
C MET A 1 7.53 2.84 -3.82
N THR A 2 6.98 3.64 -2.90
CA THR A 2 6.97 3.33 -1.47
C THR A 2 5.55 3.33 -0.94
N VAL A 3 5.10 2.26 -0.28
CA VAL A 3 3.87 2.25 0.49
C VAL A 3 4.24 2.02 1.94
N SER A 4 3.65 2.73 2.88
CA SER A 4 3.83 2.59 4.32
C SER A 4 2.46 2.63 4.98
N GLY A 5 1.97 1.52 5.53
CA GLY A 5 0.74 1.47 6.32
C GLY A 5 1.00 0.98 7.72
N GLY A 6 0.22 1.47 8.68
CA GLY A 6 0.40 1.15 10.09
C GLY A 6 -0.83 0.54 10.73
N PHE A 7 -0.62 -0.63 11.33
CA PHE A 7 -1.35 -1.08 12.52
C PHE A 7 -0.99 -0.12 13.67
N ALA A 8 -1.88 0.11 14.64
CA ALA A 8 -1.65 0.99 15.80
C ALA A 8 -0.19 0.99 16.33
N GLY A 9 0.65 1.95 15.89
CA GLY A 9 2.05 2.08 16.30
C GLY A 9 3.10 1.23 15.57
N VAL A 10 2.74 0.51 14.51
CA VAL A 10 3.61 -0.39 13.75
C VAL A 10 3.89 0.21 12.37
N ASN A 11 5.11 0.68 12.09
CA ASN A 11 5.45 1.25 10.78
C ASN A 11 5.74 0.13 9.77
N ARG A 12 4.74 -0.29 8.99
CA ARG A 12 4.91 -1.33 7.96
C ARG A 12 5.07 -0.72 6.58
N GLN A 13 6.17 -0.98 5.90
CA GLN A 13 6.50 -0.36 4.61
C GLN A 13 6.65 -1.40 3.51
N VAL A 14 5.87 -1.34 2.43
CA VAL A 14 6.02 -2.14 1.21
C VAL A 14 6.55 -1.27 0.08
N VAL A 15 7.79 -1.52 -0.36
CA VAL A 15 8.43 -0.82 -1.47
C VAL A 15 8.53 -1.76 -2.66
N LEU A 16 7.75 -1.50 -3.72
CA LEU A 16 7.91 -2.18 -5.00
C LEU A 16 9.00 -1.46 -5.83
N ARG A 17 9.99 -2.23 -6.25
CA ARG A 17 11.07 -1.78 -7.12
C ARG A 17 10.84 -2.25 -8.56
N GLY A 18 11.38 -1.49 -9.52
CA GLY A 18 11.25 -1.77 -10.95
C GLY A 18 11.93 -3.06 -11.42
N ASP A 19 12.77 -3.66 -10.57
CA ASP A 19 13.46 -4.94 -10.78
C ASP A 19 12.62 -6.17 -10.33
N GLY A 20 11.37 -5.95 -9.93
CA GLY A 20 10.48 -6.99 -9.44
C GLY A 20 10.73 -7.41 -7.99
N THR A 21 11.53 -6.66 -7.23
CA THR A 21 11.70 -6.90 -5.80
C THR A 21 10.70 -6.09 -4.98
N VAL A 22 10.16 -6.72 -3.95
CA VAL A 22 9.30 -6.10 -2.94
C VAL A 22 10.05 -6.12 -1.62
N ARG A 23 10.35 -4.94 -1.09
CA ARG A 23 10.91 -4.80 0.26
C ARG A 23 9.76 -4.52 1.23
N THR A 24 9.62 -5.35 2.23
CA THR A 24 8.70 -5.13 3.34
C THR A 24 9.47 -4.80 4.61
N THR A 25 9.15 -3.69 5.27
CA THR A 25 9.64 -3.37 6.61
C THR A 25 8.49 -3.58 7.58
N ASP A 26 8.70 -4.24 8.71
CA ASP A 26 7.76 -4.34 9.83
C ASP A 26 8.52 -4.15 11.14
N SER A 27 8.10 -3.23 12.00
CA SER A 27 8.68 -3.02 13.34
C SER A 27 10.21 -2.88 13.37
N GLY A 28 10.83 -2.40 12.29
CA GLY A 28 12.29 -2.29 12.13
C GLY A 28 12.95 -3.46 11.40
N GLU A 29 12.28 -4.61 11.30
CA GLU A 29 12.75 -5.74 10.49
C GLU A 29 12.45 -5.52 9.01
N SER A 30 13.43 -5.77 8.15
CA SER A 30 13.28 -5.66 6.69
C SER A 30 13.38 -7.03 6.05
N ALA A 31 12.37 -7.42 5.28
CA ALA A 31 12.41 -8.57 4.39
C ALA A 31 12.40 -8.12 2.93
N VAL A 32 13.17 -8.79 2.09
CA VAL A 32 13.14 -8.60 0.64
C VAL A 32 12.61 -9.87 0.00
N ARG A 33 11.51 -9.74 -0.74
CA ARG A 33 10.89 -10.84 -1.48
C ARG A 33 10.96 -10.53 -2.97
N ARG A 34 11.19 -11.55 -3.79
CA ARG A 34 11.11 -11.42 -5.24
C ARG A 34 9.71 -11.79 -5.70
N THR A 35 9.12 -10.95 -6.55
CA THR A 35 7.82 -11.24 -7.17
C THR A 35 7.99 -12.20 -8.32
N THR A 36 6.97 -13.03 -8.57
CA THR A 36 6.83 -13.68 -9.87
C THR A 36 6.42 -12.64 -10.92
N THR A 37 6.63 -12.95 -12.21
CA THR A 37 6.20 -12.06 -13.30
C THR A 37 4.71 -11.74 -13.22
N ALA A 38 3.87 -12.72 -12.88
CA ALA A 38 2.43 -12.52 -12.72
C ALA A 38 2.10 -11.56 -11.56
N GLN A 39 2.76 -11.72 -10.42
CA GLN A 39 2.61 -10.83 -9.26
C GLN A 39 3.08 -9.41 -9.56
N PHE A 40 4.22 -9.27 -10.23
CA PHE A 40 4.76 -7.97 -10.64
C PHE A 40 3.80 -7.24 -11.58
N THR A 41 3.29 -7.94 -12.60
CA THR A 41 2.33 -7.38 -13.55
C THR A 41 1.05 -6.96 -12.85
N THR A 42 0.49 -7.79 -11.96
CA THR A 42 -0.72 -7.43 -11.21
C THR A 42 -0.53 -6.16 -10.38
N LEU A 43 0.57 -6.07 -9.62
CA LEU A 43 0.87 -4.87 -8.83
C LEU A 43 1.04 -3.65 -9.75
N ARG A 44 1.78 -3.79 -10.85
CA ARG A 44 1.98 -2.70 -11.82
C ARG A 44 0.67 -2.24 -12.47
N THR A 45 -0.23 -3.16 -12.78
CA THR A 45 -1.55 -2.86 -13.33
C THR A 45 -2.41 -2.10 -12.33
N LEU A 46 -2.47 -2.55 -11.07
CA LEU A 46 -3.21 -1.85 -10.00
C LEU A 46 -2.66 -0.44 -9.78
N LEU A 47 -1.34 -0.26 -9.85
CA LEU A 47 -0.68 1.03 -9.70
C LEU A 47 -0.86 1.97 -10.90
N GLY A 48 -1.16 1.41 -12.07
CA GLY A 48 -1.49 2.14 -13.28
C GLY A 48 -3.00 2.39 -13.43
N ASP A 49 -3.82 2.01 -12.45
CA ASP A 49 -5.27 2.19 -12.51
C ASP A 49 -5.59 3.70 -12.52
N PRO A 50 -6.22 4.23 -13.58
CA PRO A 50 -6.54 5.65 -13.70
C PRO A 50 -7.48 6.12 -12.58
N ALA A 51 -8.28 5.24 -11.97
CA ALA A 51 -9.13 5.61 -10.83
C ALA A 51 -8.30 6.02 -9.60
N LEU A 52 -7.03 5.62 -9.50
CA LEU A 52 -6.12 6.12 -8.47
C LEU A 52 -5.75 7.60 -8.68
N ALA A 53 -5.92 8.15 -9.89
CA ALA A 53 -5.71 9.56 -10.16
C ALA A 53 -6.75 10.41 -9.42
N ASP A 54 -8.00 9.92 -9.34
CA ASP A 54 -9.14 10.62 -8.73
C ASP A 54 -9.19 10.50 -7.21
N VAL A 55 -8.41 9.60 -6.62
CA VAL A 55 -8.31 9.45 -5.16
C VAL A 55 -7.72 10.73 -4.56
N PRO A 56 -8.30 11.35 -3.52
CA PRO A 56 -7.69 12.50 -2.88
C PRO A 56 -6.40 12.12 -2.15
N ALA A 57 -5.51 13.10 -1.93
CA ALA A 57 -4.27 12.87 -1.18
C ALA A 57 -4.52 12.45 0.29
N PHE A 58 -5.69 12.79 0.83
CA PHE A 58 -6.14 12.42 2.16
C PHE A 58 -7.57 11.86 2.06
N ALA A 59 -7.73 10.59 2.39
CA ALA A 59 -8.98 9.84 2.45
C ALA A 59 -9.08 9.16 3.83
N ILE A 60 -9.04 10.00 4.88
CA ILE A 60 -9.05 9.60 6.29
C ILE A 60 -10.34 10.13 6.92
N ASP A 61 -11.06 9.28 7.65
CA ASP A 61 -12.16 9.68 8.52
C ASP A 61 -11.68 9.70 9.97
N THR A 62 -11.57 10.90 10.54
CA THR A 62 -11.19 11.12 11.94
C THR A 62 -12.15 10.49 12.96
N GLY A 63 -13.35 10.07 12.54
CA GLY A 63 -14.32 9.36 13.37
C GLY A 63 -14.20 7.83 13.35
N SER A 64 -13.36 7.26 12.47
CA SER A 64 -13.24 5.80 12.32
C SER A 64 -12.52 5.15 13.51
N ALA A 65 -13.17 4.16 14.13
CA ALA A 65 -12.72 3.52 15.37
C ALA A 65 -11.48 2.63 15.20
N ASP A 66 -11.19 2.17 13.98
CA ASP A 66 -10.19 1.11 13.74
C ASP A 66 -8.75 1.62 13.50
N ARG A 67 -8.54 2.94 13.37
CA ARG A 67 -7.23 3.63 13.34
C ARG A 67 -6.14 3.06 12.42
N PHE A 68 -6.45 2.21 11.45
CA PHE A 68 -5.48 1.72 10.47
C PHE A 68 -5.21 2.81 9.44
N GLN A 69 -4.01 3.40 9.45
CA GLN A 69 -3.65 4.43 8.47
C GLN A 69 -2.64 3.88 7.47
N TYR A 70 -2.95 4.01 6.19
CA TYR A 70 -2.12 3.64 5.05
C TYR A 70 -1.63 4.89 4.33
N THR A 71 -0.33 5.04 4.19
CA THR A 71 0.33 6.05 3.35
C THR A 71 0.88 5.37 2.11
N LEU A 72 0.36 5.68 0.93
CA LEU A 72 0.76 5.11 -0.35
C LEU A 72 1.47 6.18 -1.18
N GLN A 73 2.73 5.96 -1.53
CA GLN A 73 3.49 6.84 -2.42
C GLN A 73 3.73 6.16 -3.77
N PHE A 74 3.03 6.64 -4.81
CA PHE A 74 3.07 6.10 -6.17
C PHE A 74 3.01 7.22 -7.20
N GLY A 75 3.60 7.05 -8.38
CA GLY A 75 3.54 8.08 -9.44
C GLY A 75 3.96 9.50 -9.02
N GLY A 76 4.84 9.64 -8.01
CA GLY A 76 5.24 10.95 -7.47
C GLY A 76 4.24 11.60 -6.49
N ARG A 77 3.09 10.97 -6.24
CA ARG A 77 2.06 11.42 -5.29
C ARG A 77 2.08 10.58 -4.02
N THR A 78 1.59 11.16 -2.94
CA THR A 78 1.36 10.49 -1.65
C THR A 78 -0.14 10.54 -1.36
N VAL A 79 -0.72 9.39 -1.01
CA VAL A 79 -2.12 9.22 -0.61
C VAL A 79 -2.15 8.64 0.79
N MET A 80 -2.80 9.31 1.73
CA MET A 80 -3.04 8.78 3.07
C MET A 80 -4.52 8.38 3.19
N THR A 81 -4.78 7.16 3.61
CA THR A 81 -6.14 6.64 3.77
C THR A 81 -6.26 5.75 4.99
N ASP A 82 -7.44 5.67 5.58
CA ASP A 82 -7.78 4.70 6.61
C ASP A 82 -8.80 3.65 6.14
N ARG A 83 -9.05 3.57 4.83
CA ARG A 83 -10.09 2.73 4.21
C ARG A 83 -11.52 3.00 4.72
N SER A 84 -11.75 4.11 5.41
CA SER A 84 -13.10 4.57 5.76
C SER A 84 -13.87 5.09 4.55
N THR A 85 -13.14 5.63 3.58
CA THR A 85 -13.71 6.23 2.37
C THR A 85 -13.83 5.18 1.29
N ASP A 86 -15.03 5.04 0.72
CA ASP A 86 -15.31 4.09 -0.37
C ASP A 86 -14.49 4.43 -1.62
N THR A 87 -13.38 3.71 -1.78
CA THR A 87 -12.43 3.91 -2.87
C THR A 87 -11.99 2.54 -3.42
N PRO A 88 -12.79 1.92 -4.32
CA PRO A 88 -12.58 0.53 -4.73
C PRO A 88 -11.19 0.24 -5.34
N ALA A 89 -10.61 1.20 -6.06
CA ALA A 89 -9.25 1.07 -6.62
C ALA A 89 -8.18 1.02 -5.51
N LEU A 90 -8.37 1.83 -4.47
CA LEU A 90 -7.49 1.89 -3.31
C LEU A 90 -7.58 0.60 -2.49
N ASP A 91 -8.80 0.09 -2.29
CA ASP A 91 -9.04 -1.17 -1.59
C ASP A 91 -8.40 -2.37 -2.26
N ARG A 92 -8.51 -2.46 -3.59
CA ARG A 92 -7.84 -3.52 -4.37
C ARG A 92 -6.33 -3.42 -4.25
N LEU A 93 -5.77 -2.22 -4.30
CA LEU A 93 -4.34 -1.99 -4.17
C LEU A 93 -3.84 -2.40 -2.78
N ILE A 94 -4.50 -1.94 -1.72
CA ILE A 94 -4.14 -2.29 -0.35
C ILE A 94 -4.27 -3.79 -0.12
N GLY A 95 -5.38 -4.42 -0.54
CA GLY A 95 -5.56 -5.87 -0.40
C GLY A 95 -4.53 -6.70 -1.19
N ALA A 96 -4.03 -6.19 -2.32
CA ALA A 96 -2.93 -6.84 -3.03
C ALA A 96 -1.58 -6.69 -2.29
N LEU A 97 -1.35 -5.56 -1.64
CA LEU A 97 -0.14 -5.26 -0.87
C LEU A 97 -0.09 -5.97 0.48
N GLU A 98 -1.24 -6.13 1.15
CA GLU A 98 -1.35 -6.85 2.42
C GLU A 98 -0.85 -8.31 2.32
N LYS A 99 -0.98 -8.93 1.14
CA LYS A 99 -0.43 -10.28 0.86
C LYS A 99 1.09 -10.35 0.93
N TRP A 100 1.78 -9.21 0.84
CA TRP A 100 3.24 -9.11 0.94
C TRP A 100 3.71 -8.81 2.34
N LEU A 101 2.83 -8.22 3.17
CA LEU A 101 3.16 -7.94 4.55
C LEU A 101 3.37 -9.27 5.29
N PRO A 102 4.36 -9.33 6.20
CA PRO A 102 4.48 -10.48 7.07
C PRO A 102 3.16 -10.65 7.85
N THR A 103 2.58 -11.84 7.76
CA THR A 103 1.58 -12.29 8.73
C THR A 103 2.33 -12.53 10.04
N SER A 104 2.43 -11.48 10.85
CA SER A 104 2.83 -11.58 12.26
C SER A 104 1.84 -12.45 13.02
#